data_AF-A0A813P290-F1
#
_entry.id   AF-A0A813P290-F1
#
_cell.length_a   1.000
_cell.length_b   1.000
_cell.length_c   1.000
_cell.angle_alpha   90.00
_cell.angle_beta   90.00
_cell.angle_gamma   90.00
#
_symmetry.space_group_name_H-M   'P 1'
#
loop_
_entity.id
_entity.type
_entity.pdbx_description
1 polymer ?
#
loop_
_entity_poly.entity_id
_entity_poly.type
_entity_poly.pdbx_seq_one_letter_code
_entity_poly.pdbx_strand_id
1 'polypeptide(L)'
;MFRVGLTTALVGPSGSGKSTTIELLQRCYDQLKGSIFLDEYNIKVLNIQSLRSLIDRVQQKLILFNLSIRDDTAYDDNNREVTQDDIENVARMANIHKLIISLPIFSIKYVIIHYVV
;
A
#
# COMPACT_ATOMS: atom_id res chain seq x y z
N MET A 1 -18.45 -11.14 2.37
CA MET A 1 -18.19 -10.48 3.67
C MET A 1 -16.75 -10.74 4.03
N PHE A 2 -15.93 -9.69 4.15
CA PHE A 2 -14.56 -9.82 4.66
C PHE A 2 -14.62 -10.03 6.18
N ARG A 3 -13.84 -10.97 6.70
CA ARG A 3 -13.80 -11.29 8.13
C ARG A 3 -12.52 -10.74 8.73
N VAL A 4 -12.65 -10.10 9.90
CA VAL A 4 -11.51 -9.60 10.67
C VAL A 4 -10.55 -10.74 10.99
N GLY A 5 -9.24 -10.48 10.85
CA GLY A 5 -8.17 -11.44 11.14
C GLY A 5 -7.97 -12.54 10.09
N LEU A 6 -8.76 -12.55 8.99
CA LEU A 6 -8.60 -13.53 7.92
C LEU A 6 -8.11 -12.89 6.62
N THR A 7 -7.17 -13.55 5.97
CA THR A 7 -6.77 -13.21 4.60
C THR A 7 -7.85 -13.63 3.62
N THR A 8 -8.44 -12.66 2.92
CA THR A 8 -9.40 -12.94 1.84
C THR A 8 -8.77 -12.68 0.48
N ALA A 9 -8.84 -13.67 -0.42
CA ALA A 9 -8.32 -13.55 -1.78
C ALA A 9 -9.45 -13.20 -2.77
N LEU A 10 -9.19 -12.26 -3.68
CA LEU A 10 -10.06 -11.92 -4.80
C LEU A 10 -9.43 -12.41 -6.11
N VAL A 11 -9.97 -13.48 -6.68
CA VAL A 11 -9.39 -14.18 -7.85
C VAL A 11 -10.32 -14.08 -9.06
N GLY A 12 -9.75 -13.85 -10.24
CA GLY A 12 -10.49 -13.78 -11.49
C GLY A 12 -9.61 -13.32 -12.67
N PRO A 13 -10.09 -13.44 -13.92
CA PRO A 13 -9.32 -13.09 -15.11
C PRO A 13 -9.00 -11.59 -15.18
N SER A 14 -8.02 -11.19 -16.01
CA SER A 14 -7.75 -9.77 -16.25
C SER A 14 -9.02 -9.03 -16.71
N GLY A 15 -9.24 -7.80 -16.21
CA GLY A 15 -10.44 -7.03 -16.50
C GLY A 15 -11.69 -7.43 -15.69
N SER A 16 -11.64 -8.43 -14.81
CA SER A 16 -12.79 -8.87 -14.00
C SER A 16 -13.21 -7.90 -12.87
N GLY A 17 -12.66 -6.68 -12.81
CA GLY A 17 -13.00 -5.69 -11.79
C GLY A 17 -12.34 -5.87 -10.42
N LYS A 18 -11.25 -6.63 -10.31
CA LYS A 18 -10.51 -6.82 -9.02
C LYS A 18 -10.00 -5.50 -8.46
N SER A 19 -9.23 -4.76 -9.26
CA SER A 19 -8.69 -3.45 -8.87
C SER A 19 -9.81 -2.45 -8.60
N THR A 20 -10.87 -2.46 -9.42
CA THR A 20 -12.06 -1.62 -9.23
C THR A 20 -12.76 -1.91 -7.90
N THR A 21 -12.83 -3.17 -7.48
CA THR A 21 -13.37 -3.55 -6.16
C THR A 21 -12.55 -2.92 -5.03
N ILE A 22 -11.23 -2.98 -5.12
CA ILE A 22 -10.34 -2.34 -4.14
C ILE A 22 -10.51 -0.81 -4.15
N GLU A 23 -10.64 -0.20 -5.32
CA GLU A 23 -10.86 1.26 -5.46
C GLU A 23 -12.21 1.71 -4.90
N LEU A 24 -13.26 0.90 -5.00
CA LEU A 24 -14.56 1.17 -4.36
C LEU A 24 -14.48 1.05 -2.84
N LEU A 25 -13.72 0.09 -2.30
CA LEU A 25 -13.48 -0.04 -0.86
C LEU A 25 -12.73 1.18 -0.29
N GLN A 26 -11.79 1.73 -1.07
CA GLN A 26 -11.01 2.92 -0.71
C GLN A 26 -11.75 4.25 -0.95
N ARG A 27 -13.00 4.19 -1.43
CA ARG A 27 -13.77 5.34 -1.92
C ARG A 27 -12.97 6.22 -2.88
N CYS A 28 -12.24 5.62 -3.81
CA CYS A 28 -11.75 6.32 -4.99
C CYS A 28 -12.92 6.66 -5.93
N TYR A 29 -13.98 5.85 -5.89
CA TYR A 29 -15.25 6.06 -6.57
C TYR A 29 -16.43 5.75 -5.63
N ASP A 30 -17.56 6.39 -5.85
CA ASP A 30 -18.82 6.04 -5.18
C ASP A 30 -19.59 4.98 -5.96
N GLN A 31 -20.24 4.06 -5.25
CA GLN A 31 -21.10 3.05 -5.88
C GLN A 31 -22.36 3.71 -6.45
N LEU A 32 -22.70 3.38 -7.70
CA LEU A 32 -23.93 3.82 -8.35
C LEU A 32 -25.18 3.14 -7.73
N LYS A 33 -25.04 1.89 -7.30
CA LYS A 33 -26.09 1.09 -6.64
C LYS A 33 -25.46 0.20 -5.56
N GLY A 34 -26.27 -0.15 -4.56
CA GLY A 34 -25.82 -0.92 -3.40
C GLY A 34 -25.07 -0.08 -2.38
N SER A 35 -24.52 -0.76 -1.38
CA SER A 35 -23.85 -0.14 -0.23
C SER A 35 -22.65 -0.98 0.18
N ILE A 36 -21.60 -0.32 0.65
CA ILE A 36 -20.45 -0.96 1.28
C ILE A 36 -20.41 -0.48 2.73
N PHE A 37 -20.17 -1.42 3.64
CA PHE A 37 -20.13 -1.16 5.07
C PHE A 37 -18.77 -1.55 5.63
N LEU A 38 -18.29 -0.73 6.56
CA LEU A 38 -17.25 -1.08 7.52
C LEU A 38 -17.96 -1.25 8.86
N ASP A 39 -18.01 -2.49 9.35
CA ASP A 39 -18.91 -2.92 10.42
C ASP A 39 -20.37 -2.54 10.09
N GLU A 40 -21.02 -1.75 10.96
CA GLU A 40 -22.40 -1.29 10.78
C GLU A 40 -22.49 0.06 10.04
N TYR A 41 -21.36 0.68 9.70
CA TYR A 41 -21.32 2.02 9.12
C TYR A 41 -21.14 1.96 7.61
N ASN A 42 -22.04 2.62 6.88
CA ASN A 42 -21.86 2.79 5.44
C ASN A 42 -20.61 3.64 5.20
N ILE A 43 -19.69 3.17 4.34
CA ILE A 43 -18.44 3.89 4.11
C ILE A 43 -18.65 5.30 3.55
N LYS A 44 -19.79 5.57 2.90
CA LYS A 44 -20.16 6.90 2.39
C LYS A 44 -20.33 7.96 3.47
N VAL A 45 -20.75 7.56 4.69
CA VAL A 45 -20.96 8.51 5.81
C VAL A 45 -19.67 8.77 6.61
N LEU A 46 -18.64 7.94 6.41
CA LEU A 46 -17.36 8.10 7.09
C LEU A 46 -16.56 9.26 6.47
N ASN A 47 -15.75 9.92 7.30
CA ASN A 47 -14.73 10.84 6.82
C ASN A 47 -13.73 10.06 5.94
N ILE A 48 -13.40 10.61 4.77
CA ILE A 48 -12.55 9.92 3.78
C ILE A 48 -11.09 9.76 4.23
N GLN A 49 -10.56 10.71 4.99
CA GLN A 49 -9.20 10.64 5.54
C GLN A 49 -9.14 9.56 6.62
N SER A 50 -10.12 9.53 7.53
CA SER A 50 -10.21 8.49 8.58
C SER A 50 -10.42 7.09 8.01
N LEU A 51 -11.20 6.95 6.94
CA LEU A 51 -11.35 5.65 6.26
C LEU A 51 -10.02 5.18 5.66
N ARG A 52 -9.30 6.09 4.99
CA ARG A 52 -8.05 5.75 4.29
C ARG A 52 -6.88 5.54 5.24
N SER A 53 -6.87 6.15 6.43
CA SER A 53 -5.87 5.87 7.45
C SER A 53 -5.96 4.47 8.07
N LEU A 54 -7.03 3.73 7.77
CA LEU A 54 -7.22 2.33 8.19
C LEU A 54 -6.85 1.33 7.09
N ILE A 55 -6.44 1.80 5.90
CA ILE A 55 -6.22 0.95 4.72
C ILE A 55 -4.86 1.25 4.11
N ASP A 56 -3.94 0.30 4.25
CA ASP A 56 -2.70 0.30 3.49
C ASP A 56 -2.89 -0.47 2.17
N ARG A 57 -2.36 0.07 1.07
CA ARG A 57 -2.41 -0.57 -0.26
C ARG A 57 -1.06 -0.57 -0.92
N VAL A 58 -0.58 -1.77 -1.22
CA VAL A 58 0.53 -1.97 -2.15
C VAL A 58 -0.02 -1.93 -3.58
N GLN A 59 0.49 -1.00 -4.40
CA GLN A 59 0.07 -0.88 -5.79
C GLN A 59 0.74 -1.94 -6.67
N GLN A 60 0.02 -2.43 -7.67
CA GLN A 60 0.56 -3.38 -8.66
C GLN A 60 1.75 -2.82 -9.45
N LYS A 61 1.85 -1.49 -9.58
CA LYS A 61 3.00 -0.78 -10.13
C LYS A 61 3.54 0.17 -9.07
N LEU A 62 4.79 -0.02 -8.67
CA LEU A 62 5.49 0.90 -7.77
C LEU A 62 5.77 2.22 -8.48
N ILE A 63 5.49 3.30 -7.77
CA ILE A 63 5.91 4.66 -8.11
C ILE A 63 7.02 4.99 -7.11
N LEU A 64 8.26 5.08 -7.59
CA LEU A 64 9.39 5.55 -6.78
C LEU A 64 9.61 7.03 -7.08
N PHE A 65 9.66 7.88 -6.06
CA PHE A 65 9.97 9.30 -6.27
C PHE A 65 11.44 9.50 -6.67
N ASN A 66 11.78 10.67 -7.22
CA ASN A 66 13.18 10.99 -7.50
C ASN A 66 13.98 11.36 -6.23
N LEU A 67 13.74 10.64 -5.13
CA LEU A 67 14.32 10.85 -3.80
C LEU A 67 15.25 9.68 -3.43
N SER A 68 15.85 9.73 -2.24
CA SER A 68 16.59 8.59 -1.67
C SER A 68 15.60 7.50 -1.20
N ILE A 69 16.06 6.24 -1.04
CA ILE A 69 15.20 5.17 -0.48
C ILE A 69 14.66 5.59 0.90
N ARG A 70 15.49 6.26 1.69
CA ARG A 70 15.10 6.75 3.02
C ARG A 70 13.92 7.69 2.92
N ASP A 71 14.00 8.68 2.04
CA ASP A 71 12.93 9.68 1.90
C ASP A 71 11.67 9.05 1.30
N ASP A 72 11.81 8.12 0.34
CA ASP A 72 10.71 7.39 -0.29
C ASP A 72 9.99 6.47 0.72
N THR A 73 10.75 5.85 1.63
CA THR A 73 10.21 4.99 2.70
C THR A 73 9.58 5.83 3.82
N ALA A 74 10.19 6.95 4.18
CA ALA A 74 9.70 7.84 5.22
C ALA A 74 8.45 8.64 4.78
N TYR A 75 8.25 8.81 3.47
CA TYR A 75 7.12 9.57 2.90
C TYR A 75 5.75 9.04 3.35
N ASP A 76 5.65 7.75 3.65
CA ASP A 76 4.39 7.11 4.04
C ASP A 76 3.97 7.47 5.48
N ASP A 77 4.93 7.72 6.38
CA ASP A 77 4.67 8.11 7.78
C ASP A 77 4.84 9.63 7.97
N ASN A 78 3.76 10.36 7.77
CA ASN A 78 3.73 11.82 7.92
C ASN A 78 3.47 12.29 9.36
N ASN A 79 3.32 11.37 10.32
CA ASN A 79 2.91 11.70 11.69
C ASN A 79 4.08 11.80 12.69
N ARG A 80 5.27 11.33 12.32
CA ARG A 80 6.46 11.36 13.16
C ARG A 80 7.74 11.41 12.34
N GLU A 81 8.85 11.78 12.97
CA GLU A 81 10.15 11.61 12.35
C GLU A 81 10.51 10.12 12.24
N VAL A 82 10.86 9.70 11.03
CA VAL A 82 11.30 8.33 10.73
C VAL A 82 12.81 8.24 10.92
N THR A 83 13.22 7.38 11.84
CA THR A 83 14.63 7.18 12.17
C THR A 83 15.32 6.25 11.15
N GLN A 84 16.65 6.26 11.14
CA GLN A 84 17.41 5.32 10.30
C GLN A 84 17.15 3.86 10.70
N ASP A 85 17.01 3.58 12.00
CA ASP A 85 16.73 2.24 12.52
C ASP A 85 15.35 1.73 12.07
N ASP A 86 14.34 2.61 12.03
CA ASP A 86 13.01 2.27 11.49
C ASP A 86 13.11 1.79 10.04
N ILE A 87 13.86 2.51 9.20
CA ILE A 87 14.04 2.20 7.78
C ILE A 87 14.75 0.87 7.60
N GLU A 88 15.80 0.62 8.38
CA GLU A 88 16.52 -0.66 8.31
C GLU A 88 15.65 -1.83 8.76
N ASN A 89 14.83 -1.65 9.80
CA ASN A 89 13.91 -2.66 10.27
C ASN A 89 12.85 -2.99 9.22
N VAL A 90 12.23 -1.97 8.61
CA VAL A 90 11.27 -2.17 7.50
C VAL A 90 11.94 -2.86 6.31
N ALA A 91 13.15 -2.45 5.94
CA ALA A 91 13.90 -3.10 4.85
C ALA A 91 14.23 -4.58 5.15
N ARG A 92 14.47 -4.94 6.42
CA ARG A 92 14.67 -6.34 6.83
C ARG A 92 13.37 -7.13 6.77
N MET A 93 12.26 -6.56 7.24
CA MET A 93 10.93 -7.17 7.18
C MET A 93 10.47 -7.41 5.74
N ALA A 94 10.75 -6.45 4.84
CA ALA A 94 10.49 -6.56 3.41
C ALA A 94 11.52 -7.43 2.66
N ASN A 95 12.51 -8.00 3.35
CA ASN A 95 13.57 -8.85 2.79
C ASN A 95 14.41 -8.18 1.68
N ILE A 96 14.54 -6.85 1.71
CA ILE A 96 15.33 -6.05 0.74
C ILE A 96 16.60 -5.45 1.35
N HIS A 97 16.82 -5.56 2.66
CA HIS A 97 17.97 -4.94 3.33
C HIS A 97 19.33 -5.38 2.76
N LYS A 98 19.52 -6.69 2.54
CA LYS A 98 20.76 -7.21 1.93
C LYS A 98 20.96 -6.69 0.52
N LEU A 99 19.88 -6.58 -0.24
CA LEU A 99 19.88 -6.04 -1.59
C LEU A 99 20.33 -4.58 -1.59
N ILE A 100 19.73 -3.74 -0.75
CA ILE A 100 20.07 -2.32 -0.62
C ILE A 100 21.56 -2.13 -0.30
N ILE A 101 22.11 -2.89 0.66
CA ILE A 101 23.53 -2.80 1.06
C ILE A 101 24.46 -3.26 -0.07
N SER A 102 24.06 -4.25 -0.86
CA SER A 102 24.88 -4.81 -1.94
C SER A 102 24.93 -3.92 -3.19
N LEU A 103 24.00 -2.96 -3.33
CA LEU A 103 23.87 -2.14 -4.52
C LEU A 103 24.86 -0.96 -4.48
N PRO A 104 25.56 -0.67 -5.59
CA PRO A 104 26.28 0.59 -5.73
C PRO A 104 25.28 1.75 -5.75
N ILE A 105 25.67 2.90 -5.18
CA ILE A 105 24.85 4.11 -4.99
C ILE A 105 24.06 4.53 -6.25
N PHE A 106 24.54 4.19 -7.45
CA PHE A 106 23.93 4.55 -8.73
C PHE A 106 22.83 3.60 -9.27
N SER A 107 22.66 2.39 -8.72
CA SER A 107 21.83 1.33 -9.34
C SER A 107 20.52 1.01 -8.62
N ILE A 108 20.21 1.73 -7.54
CA ILE A 108 19.18 1.34 -6.59
C ILE A 108 17.74 1.33 -7.15
N LYS A 109 17.41 2.29 -8.03
CA LYS A 109 16.03 2.48 -8.51
C LYS A 109 15.54 1.38 -9.47
N TYR A 110 16.44 0.79 -10.24
CA TYR A 110 16.06 -0.22 -11.23
C TYR A 110 15.79 -1.59 -10.61
N VAL A 111 16.38 -1.88 -9.44
CA VAL A 111 16.35 -3.23 -8.87
C VAL A 111 15.14 -3.44 -7.95
N ILE A 112 14.71 -2.42 -7.20
CA ILE A 112 13.56 -2.55 -6.28
C ILE A 112 12.24 -2.80 -7.03
N ILE A 113 12.07 -2.22 -8.23
CA ILE A 113 10.84 -2.38 -9.04
C ILE A 113 10.60 -3.85 -9.44
N HIS A 114 11.65 -4.66 -9.55
CA HIS A 114 11.55 -6.05 -9.99
C HIS A 114 11.45 -7.08 -8.85
N TYR A 115 11.70 -6.67 -7.59
CA TYR A 115 11.82 -7.59 -6.46
C TYR A 115 10.62 -7.59 -5.50
N VAL A 116 9.65 -6.69 -5.68
CA VAL A 116 8.42 -6.66 -4.89
C VAL A 116 7.29 -7.27 -5.75
N VAL A 117 7.12 -8.59 -5.63
CA VAL A 117 5.95 -9.35 -6.11
C VAL A 117 5.39 -10.14 -4.93
#